data_AF-A0A7I7RSY1-F1
#
_entry.id   AF-A0A7I7RSY1-F1
#
_cell.length_a   1.000
_cell.length_b   1.000
_cell.length_c   1.000
_cell.angle_alpha   90.00
_cell.angle_beta   90.00
_cell.angle_gamma   90.00
#
_symmetry.space_group_name_H-M   'P 1'
#
loop_
_entity.id
_entity.type
_entity.pdbx_description
1 polymer ?
#
loop_
_entity_poly.entity_id
_entity_poly.type
_entity_poly.pdbx_seq_one_letter_code
_entity_poly.pdbx_strand_id
1 'polypeptide(L)'
;MNSSSSGAQPGRPTVPLSQAAKILGKDWRTVKKLVEAGAIEGGSHLVAKRRTYYVYADQLAQPRTGVRSGHDRGLADTIADLQRELELSRAAEARAHEAEAQARAVAASAQETNRLLQANQAILLGAVKDFQQASDSTAGLVDDYRALTDRHWSIANQYRSSASSFAQAADNFQSILGHMLTPDDISSLTSDGRADE
;
A
#
# COMPACT_ATOMS: atom_id res chain seq x y z
N MET A 1 -21.07 38.65 44.60
CA MET A 1 -20.04 38.61 45.67
C MET A 1 -20.56 39.43 46.83
N ASN A 2 -20.92 38.78 47.93
CA ASN A 2 -21.64 39.37 49.06
C ASN A 2 -20.72 40.29 49.88
N SER A 3 -21.02 41.59 49.85
CA SER A 3 -20.42 42.62 50.70
C SER A 3 -21.02 42.53 52.11
N SER A 4 -20.58 41.56 52.91
CA SER A 4 -20.95 41.48 54.33
C SER A 4 -20.26 42.62 55.09
N SER A 5 -20.98 43.74 55.27
CA SER A 5 -20.62 44.78 56.23
C SER A 5 -20.81 44.25 57.65
N SER A 6 -19.89 43.38 58.08
CA SER A 6 -19.79 42.91 59.46
C SER A 6 -19.34 44.08 60.31
N GLY A 7 -20.19 44.59 61.19
CA GLY A 7 -19.73 45.39 62.33
C GLY A 7 -18.73 44.57 63.16
N ALA A 8 -17.82 45.23 63.88
CA ALA A 8 -16.92 44.60 64.82
C ALA A 8 -17.68 43.63 65.72
N GLN A 9 -17.18 42.40 65.82
CA GLN A 9 -17.69 41.45 66.80
C GLN A 9 -17.50 42.05 68.20
N PRO A 10 -18.58 42.22 68.98
CA PRO A 10 -18.48 42.80 70.31
C PRO A 10 -17.61 41.90 71.19
N GLY A 11 -16.50 42.45 71.71
CA GLY A 11 -15.60 41.76 72.64
C GLY A 11 -14.24 41.32 72.08
N ARG A 12 -13.99 41.40 70.76
CA ARG A 12 -12.67 41.06 70.20
C ARG A 12 -11.79 42.32 70.06
N PRO A 13 -10.55 42.36 70.57
CA PRO A 13 -9.70 43.55 70.50
C PRO A 13 -9.37 43.89 69.04
N THR A 14 -9.74 45.10 68.61
CA THR A 14 -9.48 45.60 67.25
C THR A 14 -8.37 46.63 67.25
N VAL A 15 -7.52 46.60 66.24
CA VAL A 15 -6.39 47.51 66.02
C VAL A 15 -6.61 48.29 64.71
N PRO A 16 -6.38 49.62 64.68
CA PRO A 16 -6.49 50.38 63.45
C PRO A 16 -5.43 49.95 62.42
N LEU A 17 -5.77 50.06 61.14
CA LEU A 17 -4.91 49.60 60.04
C LEU A 17 -3.47 50.14 60.09
N SER A 18 -3.29 51.40 60.52
CA SER A 18 -1.97 52.04 60.66
C SER A 18 -1.11 51.39 61.74
N GLN A 19 -1.72 50.92 62.82
CA GLN A 19 -1.03 50.24 63.91
C GLN A 19 -0.81 48.77 63.54
N ALA A 20 -1.74 48.12 62.85
CA ALA A 20 -1.54 46.80 62.27
C ALA A 20 -0.38 46.78 61.24
N ALA A 21 -0.28 47.82 60.41
CA ALA A 21 0.82 48.01 59.46
C ALA A 21 2.19 48.11 60.16
N LYS A 22 2.27 48.86 61.28
CA LYS A 22 3.47 48.94 62.11
C LYS A 22 3.86 47.60 62.72
N ILE A 23 2.88 46.84 63.24
CA ILE A 23 3.13 45.53 63.87
C ILE A 23 3.60 44.50 62.83
N LEU A 24 3.03 44.52 61.63
CA LEU A 24 3.38 43.59 60.54
C LEU A 24 4.60 44.00 59.71
N GLY A 25 5.15 45.20 59.93
CA GLY A 25 6.23 45.76 59.11
C GLY A 25 5.86 45.92 57.63
N LYS A 26 4.57 46.16 57.32
CA LYS A 26 4.06 46.28 55.94
C LYS A 26 3.42 47.64 55.71
N ASP A 27 3.40 48.11 54.46
CA ASP A 27 2.66 49.32 54.09
C ASP A 27 1.15 49.14 54.31
N TRP A 28 0.49 50.23 54.74
CA TRP A 28 -0.93 50.20 55.06
C TRP A 28 -1.81 49.83 53.85
N ARG A 29 -1.40 50.16 52.61
CA ARG A 29 -2.13 49.77 51.40
C ARG A 29 -2.09 48.27 51.18
N THR A 30 -0.96 47.64 51.49
CA THR A 30 -0.79 46.18 51.43
C THR A 30 -1.66 45.50 52.48
N VAL A 31 -1.70 46.02 53.71
CA VAL A 31 -2.58 45.50 54.76
C VAL A 31 -4.06 45.66 54.37
N LYS A 32 -4.45 46.79 53.78
CA LYS A 32 -5.81 47.00 53.26
C LYS A 32 -6.17 45.95 52.19
N LYS A 33 -5.30 45.73 51.21
CA LYS A 33 -5.51 44.70 50.17
C LYS A 33 -5.65 43.30 50.77
N LEU A 34 -4.88 43.00 51.81
CA LEU A 34 -4.95 41.69 52.49
C LEU A 34 -6.27 41.50 53.25
N VAL A 35 -6.81 42.55 53.85
CA VAL A 35 -8.15 42.51 54.46
C VAL A 35 -9.23 42.35 53.39
N GLU A 36 -9.13 43.06 52.26
CA GLU A 36 -10.09 42.94 51.15
C GLU A 36 -10.01 41.58 50.43
N ALA A 37 -8.82 40.98 50.36
CA ALA A 37 -8.61 39.64 49.81
C ALA A 37 -9.00 38.50 50.78
N GLY A 38 -9.42 38.84 52.01
CA GLY A 38 -9.77 37.85 53.04
C GLY A 38 -8.57 37.10 53.64
N ALA A 39 -7.35 37.56 53.37
CA ALA A 39 -6.14 36.95 53.90
C ALA A 39 -5.87 37.32 55.37
N ILE A 40 -6.49 38.38 55.87
CA ILE A 40 -6.47 38.84 57.27
C ILE A 40 -7.91 39.14 57.67
N GLU A 41 -8.37 38.67 58.84
CA GLU A 41 -9.70 38.99 59.34
C GLU A 41 -9.71 40.43 59.83
N GLY A 42 -10.52 41.23 59.17
CA GLY A 42 -10.70 42.63 59.47
C GLY A 42 -12.01 43.12 58.86
N GLY A 43 -12.42 44.30 59.28
CA GLY A 43 -13.63 44.93 58.78
C GLY A 43 -13.40 46.39 58.47
N SER A 44 -14.47 47.05 58.09
CA SER A 44 -14.48 48.49 57.87
C SER A 44 -15.69 49.11 58.56
N HIS A 45 -15.45 50.13 59.37
CA HIS A 45 -16.51 50.95 59.96
C HIS A 45 -16.63 52.28 59.24
N LEU A 46 -17.85 52.77 59.10
CA LEU A 46 -18.11 54.11 58.58
C LEU A 46 -18.09 55.09 59.77
N VAL A 47 -17.04 55.91 59.87
CA VAL A 47 -16.92 56.95 60.90
C VAL A 47 -16.97 58.30 60.19
N ALA A 48 -17.94 59.15 60.53
CA ALA A 48 -18.09 60.49 59.95
C ALA A 48 -18.02 60.54 58.40
N LYS A 49 -18.76 59.64 57.74
CA LYS A 49 -18.80 59.45 56.27
C LYS A 49 -17.49 58.96 55.61
N ARG A 50 -16.47 58.56 56.37
CA ARG A 50 -15.23 57.93 55.85
C ARG A 50 -15.12 56.48 56.30
N ARG A 51 -14.66 55.61 55.39
CA ARG A 51 -14.50 54.17 55.64
C ARG A 51 -13.14 53.90 56.29
N THR A 52 -13.16 53.54 57.57
CA THR A 52 -11.96 53.23 58.36
C THR A 52 -11.85 51.73 58.54
N TYR A 53 -10.71 51.14 58.16
CA TYR A 53 -10.46 49.71 58.23
C TYR A 53 -9.77 49.34 59.55
N TYR A 54 -10.10 48.16 60.09
CA TYR A 54 -9.54 47.61 61.32
C TYR A 54 -9.20 46.12 61.14
N VAL A 55 -8.26 45.64 61.97
CA VAL A 55 -7.80 44.24 62.00
C VAL A 55 -7.89 43.74 63.44
N TYR A 56 -8.19 42.46 63.67
CA TYR A 56 -8.22 41.90 65.02
C TYR A 56 -6.79 41.69 65.58
N ALA A 57 -6.57 42.09 66.83
CA ALA A 57 -5.25 42.14 67.47
C ALA A 57 -4.61 40.76 67.65
N ASP A 58 -5.44 39.74 67.85
CA ASP A 58 -5.06 38.35 68.06
C ASP A 58 -4.37 37.72 66.84
N GLN A 59 -4.68 38.22 65.63
CA GLN A 59 -4.05 37.76 64.39
C GLN A 59 -2.65 38.34 64.16
N LEU A 60 -2.34 39.47 64.79
CA LEU A 60 -1.07 40.18 64.62
C LEU A 60 0.04 39.61 65.51
N ALA A 61 -0.33 38.90 66.58
CA ALA A 61 0.58 38.31 67.56
C ALA A 61 1.00 36.87 67.22
N GLN A 62 0.34 36.21 66.26
CA GLN A 62 0.71 34.85 65.84
C GLN A 62 1.72 34.92 64.69
N PRO A 63 3.00 34.54 64.90
CA PRO A 63 3.89 34.31 63.78
C PRO A 63 3.31 33.15 62.95
N ARG A 64 3.02 33.41 61.66
CA ARG A 64 2.59 32.37 60.71
C ARG A 64 3.73 31.39 60.44
N THR A 65 3.98 30.48 61.37
CA THR A 65 4.89 29.36 61.20
C THR A 65 4.16 28.21 60.49
N GLY A 66 4.60 27.85 59.28
CA GLY A 66 4.66 26.43 58.92
C GLY A 66 3.67 25.81 57.91
N VAL A 67 3.26 26.46 56.81
CA VAL A 67 2.44 25.78 55.76
C VAL A 67 3.17 25.61 54.40
N ARG A 68 4.33 26.24 54.18
CA ARG A 68 5.01 26.19 52.87
C ARG A 68 5.73 24.86 52.57
N SER A 69 6.17 24.13 53.60
CA SER A 69 7.01 22.95 53.43
C SER A 69 6.28 21.69 52.94
N GLY A 70 4.95 21.62 53.10
CA GLY A 70 4.15 20.48 52.62
C GLY A 70 3.77 20.58 51.14
N HIS A 71 3.61 21.80 50.62
CA HIS A 71 3.24 22.03 49.23
C HIS A 71 4.41 21.83 48.27
N ASP A 72 5.63 22.24 48.67
CA ASP A 72 6.84 22.04 47.86
C ASP A 72 7.20 20.54 47.73
N ARG A 73 6.90 19.73 48.76
CA ARG A 73 7.12 18.29 48.74
C ARG A 73 6.13 17.56 47.83
N GLY A 74 4.84 17.90 47.91
CA GLY A 74 3.82 17.36 47.00
C GLY A 74 4.04 17.78 45.54
N LEU A 75 4.54 18.99 45.29
CA LEU A 75 4.88 19.44 43.94
C LEU A 75 6.04 18.62 43.35
N ALA A 76 7.10 18.36 44.12
CA ALA A 76 8.22 17.54 43.69
C ALA A 76 7.79 16.10 43.34
N ASP A 77 6.91 15.51 44.14
CA ASP A 77 6.36 14.17 43.89
C ASP A 77 5.52 14.16 42.60
N THR A 78 4.66 15.17 42.37
CA THR A 78 3.89 15.27 41.12
C THR A 78 4.78 15.47 39.87
N ILE A 79 5.87 16.23 39.99
CA ILE A 79 6.82 16.41 38.89
C ILE A 79 7.50 15.08 38.56
N ALA A 80 7.90 14.31 39.57
CA ALA A 80 8.51 13.00 39.38
C ALA A 80 7.55 11.98 38.74
N ASP A 81 6.27 12.01 39.12
CA ASP A 81 5.24 11.16 38.52
C ASP A 81 4.95 11.54 37.06
N LEU A 82 4.82 12.84 36.77
CA LEU A 82 4.64 13.34 35.40
C LEU A 82 5.84 12.99 34.51
N GLN A 83 7.06 13.08 35.02
CA GLN A 83 8.26 12.66 34.28
C GLN A 83 8.23 11.17 33.95
N ARG A 84 7.85 10.33 34.91
CA ARG A 84 7.67 8.88 34.70
C ARG A 84 6.61 8.59 33.63
N GLU A 85 5.48 9.29 33.66
CA GLU A 85 4.43 9.14 32.66
C GLU A 85 4.89 9.58 31.26
N LEU A 86 5.65 10.67 31.17
CA LEU A 86 6.19 11.18 29.90
C LEU A 86 7.23 10.21 29.31
N GLU A 87 8.07 9.59 30.14
CA GLU A 87 9.00 8.54 29.72
C GLU A 87 8.25 7.30 29.21
N LEU A 88 7.19 6.88 29.91
CA LEU A 88 6.32 5.78 29.47
C LEU A 88 5.64 6.10 28.13
N SER A 89 5.13 7.32 27.95
CA SER A 89 4.52 7.77 26.70
C SER A 89 5.52 7.73 25.55
N ARG A 90 6.72 8.28 25.75
CA ARG A 90 7.79 8.26 24.73
C ARG A 90 8.21 6.83 24.38
N ALA A 91 8.32 5.94 25.36
CA ALA A 91 8.63 4.53 25.11
C ALA A 91 7.51 3.83 24.33
N ALA A 92 6.25 4.15 24.60
CA ALA A 92 5.11 3.62 23.84
C ALA A 92 5.08 4.13 22.40
N GLU A 93 5.31 5.43 22.20
CA GLU A 93 5.42 6.05 20.87
C GLU A 93 6.57 5.45 20.04
N ALA A 94 7.74 5.26 20.64
CA ALA A 94 8.88 4.62 19.98
C ALA A 94 8.53 3.21 19.48
N ARG A 95 7.88 2.40 20.33
CA ARG A 95 7.41 1.05 19.93
C ARG A 95 6.36 1.10 18.84
N ALA A 96 5.44 2.07 18.88
CA ALA A 96 4.43 2.25 17.84
C ALA A 96 5.06 2.61 16.49
N HIS A 97 6.05 3.50 16.50
CA HIS A 97 6.80 3.85 15.29
C HIS A 97 7.62 2.68 14.74
N GLU A 98 8.27 1.89 15.60
CA GLU A 98 8.99 0.68 15.19
C GLU A 98 8.03 -0.36 14.59
N ALA A 99 6.88 -0.60 15.22
CA ALA A 99 5.86 -1.52 14.70
C ALA A 99 5.30 -1.05 13.35
N GLU A 100 5.06 0.26 13.19
CA GLU A 100 4.62 0.83 11.91
C GLU A 100 5.70 0.70 10.83
N ALA A 101 6.97 0.99 11.17
CA ALA A 101 8.08 0.82 10.24
C ALA A 101 8.23 -0.64 9.77
N GLN A 102 8.09 -1.59 10.70
CA GLN A 102 8.08 -3.02 10.37
C GLN A 102 6.88 -3.39 9.49
N ALA A 103 5.68 -2.91 9.82
CA ALA A 103 4.48 -3.18 9.02
C ALA A 103 4.62 -2.63 7.59
N ARG A 104 5.19 -1.43 7.43
CA ARG A 104 5.48 -0.84 6.12
C ARG A 104 6.54 -1.65 5.35
N ALA A 105 7.59 -2.11 6.02
CA ALA A 105 8.61 -2.95 5.39
C ALA A 105 8.04 -4.29 4.89
N VAL A 106 7.18 -4.94 5.69
CA VAL A 106 6.49 -6.18 5.29
C VAL A 106 5.54 -5.92 4.13
N ALA A 107 4.76 -4.83 4.19
CA ALA A 107 3.84 -4.47 3.10
C ALA A 107 4.59 -4.20 1.78
N ALA A 108 5.72 -3.49 1.82
CA ALA A 108 6.56 -3.25 0.65
C ALA A 108 7.14 -4.56 0.08
N SER A 109 7.60 -5.47 0.94
CA SER A 109 8.09 -6.79 0.52
C SER A 109 6.98 -7.65 -0.12
N ALA A 110 5.77 -7.61 0.43
CA ALA A 110 4.62 -8.31 -0.13
C ALA A 110 4.21 -7.75 -1.50
N GLN A 111 4.26 -6.42 -1.68
CA GLN A 111 4.00 -5.78 -2.97
C GLN A 111 5.02 -6.21 -4.04
N GLU A 112 6.31 -6.26 -3.70
CA GLU A 112 7.34 -6.71 -4.63
C GLU A 112 7.16 -8.20 -4.99
N THR A 113 6.84 -9.04 -4.01
CA THR A 113 6.53 -10.46 -4.25
C THR A 113 5.34 -10.62 -5.20
N ASN A 114 4.28 -9.85 -5.00
CA ASN A 114 3.12 -9.84 -5.89
C ASN A 114 3.49 -9.38 -7.30
N ARG A 115 4.33 -8.35 -7.44
CA ARG A 115 4.83 -7.88 -8.74
C ARG A 115 5.61 -8.97 -9.47
N LEU A 116 6.51 -9.66 -8.77
CA LEU A 116 7.28 -10.77 -9.34
C LEU A 116 6.38 -11.95 -9.73
N LEU A 117 5.39 -12.29 -8.91
CA LEU A 117 4.44 -13.35 -9.23
C LEU A 117 3.63 -13.02 -10.49
N GLN A 118 3.15 -11.78 -10.61
CA GLN A 118 2.45 -11.32 -11.81
C GLN A 118 3.34 -11.34 -13.05
N ALA A 119 4.60 -10.92 -12.93
CA ALA A 119 5.56 -10.99 -14.03
C ALA A 119 5.82 -12.44 -14.48
N ASN A 120 6.01 -13.36 -13.52
CA ASN A 120 6.17 -14.78 -13.81
C ASN A 120 4.93 -15.39 -14.47
N GLN A 121 3.73 -15.02 -13.99
CA GLN A 121 2.48 -15.46 -14.61
C GLN A 121 2.38 -14.99 -16.06
N ALA A 122 2.75 -13.74 -16.36
CA ALA A 122 2.75 -13.21 -17.72
C ALA A 122 3.74 -13.96 -18.63
N ILE A 123 4.94 -14.29 -18.14
CA ILE A 123 5.93 -15.08 -18.87
C ILE A 123 5.38 -16.48 -19.19
N LEU A 124 4.77 -17.16 -18.21
CA LEU A 124 4.21 -18.50 -18.42
C LEU A 124 3.06 -18.49 -19.43
N LEU A 125 2.17 -17.49 -19.37
CA LEU A 125 1.09 -17.33 -20.35
C LEU A 125 1.65 -17.06 -21.75
N GLY A 126 2.71 -16.26 -21.86
CA GLY A 126 3.44 -16.05 -23.11
C GLY A 126 4.01 -17.36 -23.67
N ALA A 127 4.72 -18.12 -22.84
CA ALA A 127 5.31 -19.39 -23.24
C ALA A 127 4.26 -20.43 -23.70
N VAL A 128 3.09 -20.49 -23.04
CA VAL A 128 1.98 -21.34 -23.47
C VAL A 128 1.45 -20.93 -24.84
N LYS A 129 1.30 -19.62 -25.07
CA LYS A 129 0.86 -19.10 -26.38
C LYS A 129 1.87 -19.39 -27.49
N ASP A 130 3.16 -19.20 -27.21
CA ASP A 130 4.23 -19.50 -28.16
C ASP A 130 4.27 -20.99 -28.50
N PHE A 131 4.07 -21.86 -27.50
CA PHE A 131 3.96 -23.30 -27.71
C PHE A 131 2.75 -23.69 -28.56
N GLN A 132 1.59 -23.09 -28.30
CA GLN A 132 0.39 -23.30 -29.12
C GLN A 132 0.64 -22.91 -30.58
N GLN A 133 1.22 -21.72 -30.81
CA GLN A 133 1.54 -21.25 -32.15
C GLN A 133 2.56 -22.16 -32.86
N ALA A 134 3.57 -22.64 -32.15
CA ALA A 134 4.54 -23.59 -32.69
C ALA A 134 3.87 -24.94 -33.04
N SER A 135 2.93 -25.41 -32.20
CA SER A 135 2.19 -26.63 -32.45
C SER A 135 1.28 -26.51 -33.68
N ASP A 136 0.57 -25.39 -33.82
CA ASP A 136 -0.28 -25.12 -34.98
C ASP A 136 0.56 -25.02 -36.26
N SER A 137 1.72 -24.37 -36.19
CA SER A 137 2.66 -24.30 -37.31
C SER A 137 3.18 -25.68 -37.71
N THR A 138 3.42 -26.57 -36.72
CA THR A 138 3.86 -27.94 -36.98
C THR A 138 2.75 -28.77 -37.63
N ALA A 139 1.50 -28.59 -37.18
CA ALA A 139 0.35 -29.24 -37.79
C ALA A 139 0.19 -28.82 -39.27
N GLY A 140 0.33 -27.53 -39.56
CA GLY A 140 0.33 -27.03 -40.95
C GLY A 140 1.42 -27.65 -41.82
N LEU A 141 2.64 -27.80 -41.28
CA LEU A 141 3.74 -28.45 -42.00
C LEU A 141 3.46 -29.93 -42.31
N VAL A 142 2.81 -30.65 -41.40
CA VAL A 142 2.39 -32.04 -41.63
C VAL A 142 1.37 -32.13 -42.76
N ASP A 143 0.41 -31.21 -42.80
CA ASP A 143 -0.60 -31.17 -43.86
C ASP A 143 0.02 -30.80 -45.22
N ASP A 144 0.97 -29.87 -45.26
CA ASP A 144 1.74 -29.55 -46.46
C ASP A 144 2.53 -30.76 -46.99
N TYR A 145 3.14 -31.54 -46.07
CA TYR A 145 3.89 -32.74 -46.42
C TYR A 145 2.97 -33.84 -47.00
N ARG A 146 1.77 -34.00 -46.44
CA ARG A 146 0.75 -34.91 -47.00
C ARG A 146 0.35 -34.48 -48.41
N ALA A 147 0.02 -33.19 -48.60
CA ALA A 147 -0.36 -32.66 -49.90
C ALA A 147 0.76 -32.77 -50.95
N LEU A 148 2.03 -32.66 -50.53
CA LEU A 148 3.18 -32.91 -51.39
C LEU A 148 3.28 -34.40 -51.80
N THR A 149 3.09 -35.30 -50.84
CA THR A 149 3.13 -36.75 -51.06
C THR A 149 2.02 -37.19 -52.02
N ASP A 150 0.80 -36.66 -51.85
CA ASP A 150 -0.33 -36.93 -52.74
C ASP A 150 -0.05 -36.47 -54.18
N ARG A 151 0.57 -35.30 -54.34
CA ARG A 151 1.02 -34.80 -55.66
C ARG A 151 2.04 -35.74 -56.30
N HIS A 152 3.03 -36.20 -55.54
CA HIS A 152 4.01 -37.17 -56.04
C HIS A 152 3.35 -38.47 -56.50
N TRP A 153 2.39 -38.99 -55.73
CA TRP A 153 1.67 -40.20 -56.09
C TRP A 153 0.83 -40.03 -57.36
N SER A 154 0.15 -38.89 -57.51
CA SER A 154 -0.58 -38.53 -58.72
C SER A 154 0.34 -38.48 -59.95
N ILE A 155 1.50 -37.83 -59.85
CA ILE A 155 2.47 -37.74 -60.95
C ILE A 155 3.00 -39.14 -61.31
N ALA A 156 3.33 -39.97 -60.32
CA ALA A 156 3.79 -41.34 -60.56
C ALA A 156 2.73 -42.18 -61.30
N ASN A 157 1.44 -42.02 -60.96
CA ASN A 157 0.35 -42.67 -61.65
C ASN A 157 0.16 -42.16 -63.09
N GLN A 158 0.28 -40.86 -63.33
CA GLN A 158 0.24 -40.29 -64.68
C GLN A 158 1.40 -40.82 -65.55
N TYR A 159 2.60 -40.90 -64.98
CA TYR A 159 3.75 -41.48 -65.67
C TYR A 159 3.52 -42.95 -66.00
N ARG A 160 3.02 -43.75 -65.05
CA ARG A 160 2.66 -45.16 -65.27
C ARG A 160 1.62 -45.31 -66.39
N SER A 161 0.55 -44.50 -66.36
CA SER A 161 -0.48 -44.51 -67.40
C SER A 161 0.08 -44.11 -68.76
N SER A 162 0.99 -43.13 -68.81
CA SER A 162 1.62 -42.69 -70.05
C SER A 162 2.53 -43.79 -70.62
N ALA A 163 3.29 -44.46 -69.75
CA ALA A 163 4.14 -45.59 -70.14
C ALA A 163 3.31 -46.77 -70.68
N SER A 164 2.16 -47.09 -70.06
CA SER A 164 1.26 -48.13 -70.59
C SER A 164 0.66 -47.75 -71.94
N SER A 165 0.25 -46.49 -72.13
CA SER A 165 -0.26 -46.03 -73.42
C SER A 165 0.82 -46.06 -74.50
N PHE A 166 2.07 -45.72 -74.17
CA PHE A 166 3.19 -45.82 -75.08
C PHE A 166 3.49 -47.27 -75.48
N ALA A 167 3.49 -48.20 -74.51
CA ALA A 167 3.66 -49.63 -74.78
C ALA A 167 2.56 -50.15 -75.72
N GLN A 168 1.30 -49.79 -75.48
CA GLN A 168 0.18 -50.15 -76.34
C GLN A 168 0.34 -49.58 -77.77
N ALA A 169 0.81 -48.33 -77.90
CA ALA A 169 1.09 -47.74 -79.20
C ALA A 169 2.20 -48.49 -79.95
N ALA A 170 3.28 -48.87 -79.24
CA ALA A 170 4.36 -49.65 -79.82
C ALA A 170 3.90 -51.04 -80.29
N ASP A 171 3.09 -51.75 -79.49
CA ASP A 171 2.50 -53.04 -79.87
C ASP A 171 1.62 -52.92 -81.13
N ASN A 172 0.78 -51.87 -81.20
CA ASN A 172 -0.03 -51.60 -82.38
C ASN A 172 0.82 -51.34 -83.64
N PHE A 173 1.89 -50.54 -83.53
CA PHE A 173 2.82 -50.31 -84.64
C PHE A 173 3.50 -51.61 -85.08
N GLN A 174 3.95 -52.44 -84.14
CA GLN A 174 4.55 -53.74 -84.46
C GLN A 174 3.57 -54.67 -85.16
N SER A 175 2.31 -54.70 -84.73
CA SER A 175 1.25 -55.47 -85.38
C SER A 175 0.99 -55.00 -86.82
N ILE A 176 0.89 -53.69 -87.05
CA ILE A 176 0.73 -53.12 -88.41
C ILE A 176 1.91 -53.48 -89.31
N LEU A 177 3.15 -53.32 -88.80
CA LEU A 177 4.35 -53.72 -89.54
C LEU A 177 4.35 -55.23 -89.84
N GLY A 178 3.94 -56.06 -88.89
CA GLY A 178 3.80 -57.51 -89.08
C GLY A 178 2.80 -57.87 -90.18
N HIS A 179 1.65 -57.20 -90.23
CA HIS A 179 0.66 -57.37 -91.29
C HIS A 179 1.15 -56.90 -92.67
N MET A 180 1.96 -55.84 -92.75
CA MET A 180 2.55 -55.42 -94.04
C MET A 180 3.69 -56.33 -94.51
N LEU A 181 4.29 -57.10 -93.61
CA LEU A 181 5.43 -57.98 -93.89
C LEU A 181 5.03 -59.46 -94.00
N THR A 182 3.74 -59.81 -93.84
CA THR A 182 3.28 -61.18 -94.04
C THR A 182 3.46 -61.60 -95.51
N PRO A 183 4.03 -62.79 -95.79
CA PRO A 183 4.46 -63.19 -97.13
C PRO A 183 3.37 -63.15 -98.20
N ASP A 184 2.10 -63.39 -97.85
CA ASP A 184 1.00 -63.44 -98.83
C ASP A 184 0.84 -62.12 -99.62
N ASP A 185 1.05 -60.96 -98.98
CA ASP A 185 0.93 -59.65 -99.65
C ASP A 185 2.16 -59.31 -100.50
N ILE A 186 3.37 -59.74 -100.09
CA ILE A 186 4.61 -59.49 -100.86
C ILE A 186 4.69 -60.42 -102.09
N SER A 187 4.13 -61.63 -102.00
CA SER A 187 3.95 -62.49 -103.18
C SER A 187 3.01 -61.88 -104.22
N SER A 188 2.01 -61.10 -103.81
CA SER A 188 1.10 -60.42 -104.75
C SER A 188 1.76 -59.29 -105.55
N LEU A 189 2.73 -58.59 -104.95
CA LEU A 189 3.52 -57.53 -105.60
C LEU A 189 4.64 -58.06 -106.50
N THR A 190 5.11 -59.29 -106.26
CA THR A 190 6.18 -59.92 -107.06
C THR A 190 5.65 -60.85 -108.15
N SER A 191 4.40 -61.30 -108.06
CA SER A 191 3.74 -62.08 -109.11
C SER A 191 3.26 -61.27 -110.32
N ASP A 192 3.23 -59.93 -110.22
CA ASP A 192 2.78 -59.04 -111.32
C ASP A 192 3.93 -58.55 -112.23
N GLY A 193 5.16 -59.03 -112.01
CA GLY A 193 6.36 -58.65 -112.77
C GLY A 193 6.90 -59.71 -113.72
N ARG A 194 6.16 -60.81 -113.97
CA ARG A 194 6.67 -61.96 -114.74
C ARG A 194 5.61 -62.55 -115.68
N ALA A 195 5.05 -61.70 -116.52
CA ALA A 195 4.29 -62.10 -117.70
C ALA A 195 4.40 -60.99 -118.76
N ASP A 196 5.54 -60.91 -119.42
CA ASP A 196 5.62 -60.49 -120.83
C ASP A 196 6.96 -60.97 -121.40
N GLU A 197 6.86 -61.42 -122.65
CA GLU A 197 7.83 -62.14 -123.50
C GLU A 197 9.21 -61.47 -123.70
#